data_AF-A0A8D8MJW0-F1
#
_entry.id   AF-A0A8D8MJW0-F1
#
_cell.length_a   1.000
_cell.length_b   1.000
_cell.length_c   1.000
_cell.angle_alpha   90.00
_cell.angle_beta   90.00
_cell.angle_gamma   90.00
#
_symmetry.space_group_name_H-M   'P 1'
#
loop_
_entity.id
_entity.type
_entity.pdbx_description
1 polymer ?
#
loop_
_entity_poly.entity_id
_entity_poly.type
_entity_poly.pdbx_seq_one_letter_code
_entity_poly.pdbx_strand_id
1 'polypeptide(L)'
;MMSETTEDRFIALSVEAAAKTKSSSPKHLTVIIRKEDSGCHVFCRRFFMCILLLAVVFLTSIIYGIYYFANTLPDVCHSKECLRSAATLKQNMNLQVDPCEDFYGYVCGNWADDHPRPENRIANSW
;
A
#
# COMPACT_ATOMS: atom_id res chain seq x y z
N MET A 1 64.72 -42.97 29.44
CA MET A 1 64.52 -41.83 28.53
C MET A 1 63.14 -41.28 28.80
N MET A 2 63.05 -39.96 28.92
CA MET A 2 62.03 -39.20 29.62
C MET A 2 60.62 -39.30 29.01
N SER A 3 59.64 -39.51 29.90
CA SER A 3 58.32 -38.84 29.97
C SER A 3 57.64 -38.45 28.65
N GLU A 4 56.79 -39.31 28.11
CA GLU A 4 55.71 -38.89 27.20
C GLU A 4 54.62 -38.24 28.05
N THR A 5 54.41 -36.93 27.88
CA THR A 5 53.61 -36.10 28.79
C THR A 5 52.12 -36.34 28.59
N THR A 6 51.35 -36.24 29.68
CA THR A 6 49.87 -36.35 29.70
C THR A 6 49.18 -35.39 28.72
N GLU A 7 49.88 -34.35 28.26
CA GLU A 7 49.46 -33.36 27.26
C GLU A 7 49.23 -33.98 25.87
N ASP A 8 50.10 -34.89 25.43
CA ASP A 8 50.01 -35.54 24.10
C ASP A 8 48.77 -36.44 24.00
N ARG A 9 48.41 -37.09 25.11
CA ARG A 9 47.21 -37.94 25.21
C ARG A 9 45.90 -37.12 25.23
N PHE A 10 45.95 -35.88 25.71
CA PHE A 10 44.79 -34.97 25.74
C PHE A 10 44.54 -34.31 24.38
N ILE A 11 45.61 -33.98 23.64
CA ILE A 11 45.52 -33.49 22.26
C ILE A 11 44.96 -34.59 21.34
N ALA A 12 45.40 -35.84 21.49
CA ALA A 12 44.85 -36.97 20.73
C ALA A 12 43.33 -37.15 20.94
N LEU A 13 42.86 -37.09 22.19
CA LEU A 13 41.44 -37.24 22.53
C LEU A 13 40.57 -36.07 22.02
N SER A 14 41.12 -34.86 21.96
CA SER A 14 40.41 -33.68 21.44
C SER A 14 40.40 -33.60 19.91
N VAL A 15 41.43 -34.11 19.23
CA VAL A 15 41.44 -34.33 17.77
C VAL A 15 40.40 -35.37 17.36
N GLU A 16 40.25 -36.46 18.12
CA GLU A 16 39.23 -37.50 17.88
C GLU A 16 37.79 -37.02 18.14
N ALA A 17 37.58 -36.11 19.10
CA ALA A 17 36.30 -35.48 19.34
C ALA A 17 35.92 -34.48 18.23
N ALA A 18 36.88 -33.74 17.67
CA ALA A 18 36.66 -32.78 16.58
C ALA A 18 36.42 -33.45 15.22
N ALA A 19 37.01 -34.64 14.98
CA ALA A 19 36.76 -35.41 13.75
C ALA A 19 35.33 -35.98 13.68
N LYS A 20 34.61 -36.08 14.80
CA LYS A 20 33.29 -36.71 14.89
C LYS A 20 32.10 -35.80 14.52
N THR A 21 32.31 -34.50 14.32
CA THR A 21 31.21 -33.55 13.98
C THR A 21 31.15 -33.12 12.52
N LYS A 22 31.94 -33.72 11.61
CA LYS A 22 31.82 -33.42 10.18
C LYS A 22 31.92 -34.68 9.32
N SER A 23 30.74 -35.25 9.00
CA SER A 23 30.48 -36.05 7.81
C SER A 23 31.31 -37.34 7.62
N SER A 24 30.77 -38.52 7.97
CA SER A 24 30.62 -39.63 7.01
C SER A 24 29.95 -40.86 7.63
N SER A 25 29.07 -41.46 6.83
CA SER A 25 28.31 -42.70 7.09
C SER A 25 29.16 -43.95 6.78
N PRO A 26 29.20 -45.00 7.63
CA PRO A 26 29.85 -46.28 7.32
C PRO A 26 28.86 -47.35 6.83
N LYS A 27 29.34 -48.15 5.87
CA LYS A 27 28.59 -48.91 4.88
C LYS A 27 28.20 -50.34 5.33
N HIS A 28 27.34 -50.48 6.34
CA HIS A 28 26.56 -51.72 6.58
C HIS A 28 25.29 -51.56 7.45
N LEU A 29 24.97 -50.34 7.86
CA LEU A 29 23.58 -49.92 8.02
C LEU A 29 23.46 -48.70 7.13
N THR A 30 23.54 -48.91 5.81
CA THR A 30 23.31 -47.85 4.84
C THR A 30 21.82 -47.58 4.84
N VAL A 31 21.37 -46.91 5.92
CA VAL A 31 20.09 -46.25 5.98
C VAL A 31 19.98 -45.50 4.67
N ILE A 32 19.03 -45.91 3.87
CA ILE A 32 18.42 -45.14 2.81
C ILE A 32 17.85 -43.86 3.43
N ILE A 33 18.70 -42.97 3.95
CA ILE A 33 18.39 -41.55 4.04
C ILE A 33 18.45 -41.10 2.59
N ARG A 34 17.42 -41.45 1.82
CA ARG A 34 16.97 -40.59 0.74
C ARG A 34 16.65 -39.30 1.47
N LYS A 35 17.59 -38.36 1.46
CA LYS A 35 17.32 -37.00 1.93
C LYS A 35 16.32 -36.44 0.93
N GLU A 36 15.05 -36.73 1.17
CA GLU A 36 13.89 -36.18 0.46
C GLU A 36 13.71 -34.70 0.89
N ASP A 37 14.80 -33.93 0.99
CA ASP A 37 14.76 -32.50 1.31
C ASP A 37 14.80 -31.65 0.03
N SER A 38 14.57 -32.27 -1.14
CA SER A 38 14.35 -31.57 -2.41
C SER A 38 12.91 -31.08 -2.56
N GLY A 39 11.98 -31.56 -1.72
CA GLY A 39 10.56 -31.19 -1.75
C GLY A 39 10.28 -29.83 -1.13
N CYS A 40 10.95 -29.48 -0.03
CA CYS A 40 10.70 -28.23 0.68
C CYS A 40 11.16 -27.00 -0.12
N HIS A 41 12.31 -27.05 -0.79
CA HIS A 41 12.78 -25.92 -1.62
C HIS A 41 11.99 -25.78 -2.92
N VAL A 42 11.54 -26.87 -3.56
CA VAL A 42 10.69 -26.78 -4.77
C VAL A 42 9.27 -26.32 -4.42
N PHE A 43 8.71 -26.79 -3.31
CA PHE A 43 7.41 -26.33 -2.80
C PHE A 43 7.49 -24.89 -2.30
N CYS A 44 8.54 -24.52 -1.57
CA CYS A 44 8.76 -23.14 -1.10
C CYS A 44 9.07 -22.19 -2.26
N ARG A 45 9.82 -22.62 -3.29
CA ARG A 45 10.02 -21.84 -4.52
C ARG A 45 8.73 -21.68 -5.30
N ARG A 46 7.91 -22.73 -5.42
CA ARG A 46 6.60 -22.65 -6.09
C ARG A 46 5.63 -21.78 -5.32
N PHE A 47 5.56 -21.91 -4.00
CA PHE A 47 4.71 -21.09 -3.14
C PHE A 47 5.13 -19.62 -3.18
N PHE A 48 6.43 -19.34 -3.09
CA PHE A 48 6.97 -17.98 -3.23
C PHE A 48 6.68 -17.39 -4.62
N MET A 49 6.86 -18.17 -5.69
CA MET A 49 6.51 -17.74 -7.05
C MET A 49 5.01 -17.46 -7.20
N CYS A 50 4.14 -18.30 -6.64
CA CYS A 50 2.70 -18.06 -6.66
C CYS A 50 2.32 -16.80 -5.87
N ILE A 51 2.89 -16.57 -4.70
CA ILE A 51 2.66 -15.32 -3.93
C ILE A 51 3.13 -14.11 -4.72
N LEU A 52 4.30 -14.16 -5.36
CA LEU A 52 4.79 -13.08 -6.21
C LEU A 52 3.85 -12.82 -7.39
N LEU A 53 3.34 -13.86 -8.05
CA LEU A 53 2.39 -13.72 -9.14
C LEU A 53 1.05 -13.12 -8.67
N LEU A 54 0.53 -13.58 -7.52
CA LEU A 54 -0.69 -13.03 -6.93
C LEU A 54 -0.50 -11.56 -6.53
N ALA A 55 0.66 -11.22 -5.96
CA ALA A 55 1.00 -9.85 -5.63
C ALA A 55 1.08 -8.98 -6.89
N VAL A 56 1.72 -9.47 -7.96
CA VAL A 56 1.78 -8.76 -9.24
C VAL A 56 0.38 -8.55 -9.81
N VAL A 57 -0.46 -9.59 -9.86
CA VAL A 57 -1.85 -9.48 -10.34
C VAL A 57 -2.64 -8.46 -9.52
N PHE A 58 -2.52 -8.50 -8.19
CA PHE A 58 -3.18 -7.54 -7.31
C PHE A 58 -2.71 -6.10 -7.56
N LEU A 59 -1.40 -5.88 -7.68
CA LEU A 59 -0.82 -4.57 -8.02
C LEU A 59 -1.32 -4.08 -9.38
N THR A 60 -1.33 -4.94 -10.40
CA THR A 60 -1.86 -4.57 -11.71
C THR A 60 -3.34 -4.21 -11.64
N SER A 61 -4.15 -4.97 -10.91
CA SER A 61 -5.57 -4.69 -10.72
C SER A 61 -5.81 -3.34 -10.02
N ILE A 62 -5.01 -3.01 -9.00
CA ILE A 62 -5.07 -1.70 -8.35
C ILE A 62 -4.72 -0.59 -9.33
N ILE A 63 -3.63 -0.75 -10.08
CA ILE A 63 -3.18 0.24 -11.08
C ILE A 63 -4.26 0.44 -12.14
N TYR A 64 -4.86 -0.63 -12.65
CA TYR A 64 -5.99 -0.56 -13.57
C TYR A 64 -7.19 0.17 -12.95
N GLY A 65 -7.54 -0.13 -11.69
CA GLY A 65 -8.61 0.57 -10.98
C GLY A 65 -8.37 2.07 -10.84
N ILE A 66 -7.15 2.48 -10.48
CA ILE A 66 -6.75 3.89 -10.40
C ILE A 66 -6.82 4.54 -11.78
N TYR A 67 -6.33 3.86 -12.82
CA TYR A 67 -6.40 4.36 -14.20
C TYR A 67 -7.84 4.57 -14.64
N TYR A 68 -8.73 3.59 -14.43
CA TYR A 68 -10.15 3.74 -14.75
C TYR A 68 -10.78 4.90 -13.98
N PHE A 69 -10.52 5.02 -12.68
CA PHE A 69 -11.05 6.10 -11.85
C PHE A 69 -10.57 7.48 -12.31
N ALA A 70 -9.28 7.62 -12.61
CA ALA A 70 -8.70 8.88 -13.07
C ALA A 70 -9.27 9.33 -14.43
N ASN A 71 -9.56 8.40 -15.33
CA ASN A 71 -10.19 8.72 -16.62
C ASN A 71 -11.67 9.05 -16.51
N THR A 72 -12.35 8.60 -15.45
CA THR A 72 -13.76 8.96 -15.18
C THR A 72 -13.92 10.26 -14.41
N LEU A 73 -12.83 10.83 -13.88
CA LEU A 73 -12.91 12.08 -13.15
C LEU A 73 -13.19 13.23 -14.15
N PRO A 74 -14.25 14.02 -13.96
CA PRO A 74 -14.53 15.14 -14.84
C PRO A 74 -13.37 16.15 -14.78
N ASP A 75 -13.02 16.71 -15.93
CA ASP A 75 -12.03 17.78 -16.01
C ASP A 75 -12.60 19.03 -15.33
N VAL A 76 -12.00 19.42 -14.20
CA VAL A 76 -12.40 20.59 -13.41
C VAL A 76 -11.38 21.70 -13.60
N CYS A 77 -11.85 22.93 -13.75
CA CYS A 77 -10.95 24.06 -13.93
C CYS A 77 -10.20 24.40 -12.63
N HIS A 78 -8.89 24.64 -12.76
CA HIS A 78 -8.02 25.06 -11.66
C HIS A 78 -7.44 26.47 -11.85
N SER A 79 -7.96 27.23 -12.82
CA SER A 79 -7.56 28.62 -13.01
C SER A 79 -8.00 29.48 -11.82
N LYS A 80 -7.25 30.55 -11.54
CA LYS A 80 -7.59 31.48 -10.45
C LYS A 80 -9.00 32.05 -10.60
N GLU A 81 -9.40 32.40 -11.82
CA GLU A 81 -10.73 32.96 -12.10
C GLU A 81 -11.85 31.93 -11.90
N CYS A 82 -11.62 30.68 -12.30
CA CYS A 82 -12.57 29.59 -12.06
C CYS A 82 -12.76 29.36 -10.55
N LEU A 83 -11.66 29.22 -9.80
CA LEU A 83 -11.72 28.98 -8.36
C LEU A 83 -12.37 30.16 -7.61
N ARG A 84 -12.05 31.39 -8.00
CA ARG A 84 -12.68 32.59 -7.43
C ARG A 84 -14.18 32.62 -7.69
N SER A 85 -14.60 32.36 -8.93
CA SER A 85 -16.02 32.35 -9.30
C SER A 85 -16.79 31.24 -8.59
N ALA A 86 -16.22 30.03 -8.53
CA ALA A 86 -16.82 28.90 -7.82
C ALA A 86 -16.94 29.18 -6.31
N ALA A 87 -15.94 29.81 -5.70
CA ALA A 87 -15.99 30.20 -4.30
C ALA A 87 -17.07 31.26 -4.04
N THR A 88 -17.14 32.32 -4.86
CA THR A 88 -18.17 33.36 -4.75
C THR A 88 -19.57 32.78 -4.94
N LEU A 89 -19.76 31.92 -5.94
CA LEU A 89 -21.05 31.25 -6.16
C LEU A 89 -21.45 30.44 -4.92
N LYS A 90 -20.54 29.60 -4.41
CA LYS A 90 -20.79 28.77 -3.23
C LYS A 90 -21.12 29.58 -1.97
N GLN A 91 -20.48 30.73 -1.78
CA GLN A 91 -20.72 31.61 -0.64
C GLN A 91 -22.15 32.18 -0.65
N ASN A 92 -22.67 32.50 -1.83
CA ASN A 92 -24.00 33.08 -1.99
C ASN A 92 -25.15 32.05 -1.89
N MET A 93 -24.83 30.77 -2.02
CA MET A 93 -25.82 29.69 -1.99
C MET A 93 -26.33 29.41 -0.57
N ASN A 94 -27.65 29.23 -0.44
CA ASN A 94 -28.28 28.73 0.78
C ASN A 94 -28.72 27.27 0.60
N LEU A 95 -27.91 26.34 1.10
CA LEU A 95 -28.15 24.90 0.99
C LEU A 95 -29.31 24.37 1.85
N GLN A 96 -29.97 25.22 2.63
CA GLN A 96 -31.17 24.86 3.40
C GLN A 96 -32.46 24.98 2.58
N VAL A 97 -32.41 25.66 1.43
CA VAL A 97 -33.54 25.82 0.51
C VAL A 97 -33.52 24.69 -0.51
N ASP A 98 -34.67 24.10 -0.82
CA ASP A 98 -34.75 23.11 -1.89
C ASP A 98 -34.67 23.84 -3.25
N PRO A 99 -33.69 23.52 -4.12
CA PRO A 99 -33.60 24.13 -5.45
C PRO A 99 -34.79 23.83 -6.36
N CYS A 100 -35.57 22.77 -6.10
CA CYS A 100 -36.78 22.45 -6.86
C CYS A 100 -37.97 23.35 -6.49
N GLU A 101 -37.99 23.88 -5.26
CA GLU A 101 -39.06 24.73 -4.76
C GLU A 101 -38.73 26.22 -4.91
N ASP A 102 -37.49 26.62 -4.58
CA ASP A 102 -37.00 27.99 -4.73
C ASP A 102 -35.53 28.02 -5.17
N PHE A 103 -35.33 27.97 -6.50
CA PHE A 103 -34.00 28.06 -7.08
C PHE A 103 -33.30 29.40 -6.77
N TYR A 104 -34.05 30.50 -6.64
CA TYR A 104 -33.46 31.80 -6.33
C TYR A 104 -32.94 31.83 -4.89
N GLY A 105 -33.76 31.37 -3.93
CA GLY A 105 -33.36 31.21 -2.54
C GLY A 105 -32.18 30.25 -2.38
N TYR A 106 -32.14 29.16 -3.15
CA TYR A 106 -31.00 28.23 -3.13
C TYR A 106 -29.70 28.84 -3.66
N VAL A 107 -29.74 29.54 -4.80
CA VAL A 107 -28.53 30.06 -5.45
C VAL A 107 -28.05 31.39 -4.84
N CYS A 108 -28.98 32.26 -4.43
CA CYS A 108 -28.71 33.63 -4.02
C CYS A 108 -29.11 33.93 -2.56
N GLY A 109 -29.59 32.95 -1.80
CA GLY A 109 -30.16 33.15 -0.47
C GLY A 109 -29.27 33.90 0.51
N ASN A 110 -27.95 33.80 0.38
CA ASN A 110 -26.98 34.48 1.25
C ASN A 110 -26.34 35.73 0.58
N TRP A 111 -26.62 36.00 -0.69
CA TRP A 111 -25.95 37.08 -1.44
C TRP A 111 -26.16 38.46 -0.80
N ALA A 112 -27.35 38.69 -0.25
CA ALA A 112 -27.74 39.96 0.34
C ALA A 112 -26.96 40.31 1.61
N ASP A 113 -26.41 39.31 2.32
CA ASP A 113 -25.64 39.52 3.56
C ASP A 113 -24.33 40.27 3.29
N ASP A 114 -23.69 39.96 2.15
CA ASP A 114 -22.45 40.60 1.72
C ASP A 114 -22.67 41.80 0.77
N HIS A 115 -23.90 41.97 0.26
CA HIS A 115 -24.25 43.00 -0.72
C HIS A 115 -25.51 43.77 -0.31
N PRO A 116 -25.48 44.51 0.80
CA PRO A 116 -26.62 45.29 1.26
C PRO A 116 -27.03 46.31 0.21
N ARG A 117 -28.35 46.43 0.00
CA ARG A 117 -28.91 47.36 -0.98
C ARG A 117 -28.68 48.80 -0.52
N PRO A 118 -28.09 49.69 -1.35
CA PRO A 118 -27.97 51.11 -1.01
C PRO A 118 -29.35 51.74 -0.81
N GLU A 119 -29.50 52.58 0.22
CA GLU A 119 -30.77 53.25 0.58
C GLU A 119 -31.31 54.16 -0.55
N ASN A 120 -30.43 54.66 -1.42
CA ASN A 120 -30.76 55.54 -2.53
C ASN A 120 -31.06 54.82 -3.86
N ARG A 121 -31.19 53.49 -3.86
CA ARG A 121 -31.56 52.72 -5.06
C ARG A 121 -33.07 52.64 -5.19
N ILE A 122 -33.63 53.36 -6.16
CA ILE A 122 -35.03 53.24 -6.56
C ILE A 122 -35.25 51.81 -7.06
N ALA A 123 -36.13 51.07 -6.38
CA ALA A 123 -36.62 49.80 -6.90
C ALA A 123 -37.54 50.12 -8.08
N ASN A 124 -37.10 49.78 -9.28
CA ASN A 124 -37.96 49.92 -10.46
C ASN A 124 -39.02 48.82 -10.38
N SER A 125 -40.25 49.19 -10.00
CA SER A 125 -41.43 48.33 -10.17
C SER A 125 -41.94 48.52 -11.59
N TRP A 126 -41.34 47.81 -12.55
CA TRP A 126 -41.93 47.61 -13.86
C TRP A 126 -43.01 46.53 -13.79
#